data_AF-A0A4P2QZI2-F1
#
_entry.id   AF-A0A4P2QZI2-F1
#
_cell.length_a   1.000
_cell.length_b   1.000
_cell.length_c   1.000
_cell.angle_alpha   90.00
_cell.angle_beta   90.00
_cell.angle_gamma   90.00
#
_symmetry.space_group_name_H-M   'P 1'
#
loop_
_entity.id
_entity.type
_entity.pdbx_description
1 polymer ?
#
loop_
_entity_poly.entity_id
_entity_poly.type
_entity_poly.pdbx_seq_one_letter_code
_entity_poly.pdbx_strand_id
1 'polypeptide(L)'
;MSRPSGAGRPAPARRRRAACAAASWRRRAACAATSLAPALAASLAPALAACSAGDAPPGPLDGPAAAPLDRPDTRGTDLQFRFDPDDAVETFASASGSFLVHFAREGRSAVPAEDADATGVPDFVEEVAAIYDEVIVHYRDVLGFRPPRSDEDLPDNGGDGRFDVYLVDFAGVGDGVFRVDACAPDDEGRCAGFMTQENDYSGYDYPSTRIANRILASHELFHAVQAAYDHGQDTPMLEGSAVWATESFDPSLQDFEGFVGGYLSNSDRSLDVPMIGPVDPFSYGSALFFQFLEERYGDGTVRELWERVEDGAFDEADPVWFEQLDPLLASRAQATFADAFVEFASWNLLTGLHADPERSYAAGAGYRGLVPESVAAPHAGRLRVFHASAQYFSVPPDGRAAMTAALAGDPAQRDGLALLLAARRGRAYGEIARADDVASGAALVDTAGADGLAVIVVNGLQDGDSRKPTLCIGTADEVAACRAAAEGGGAGGSGAGGGGGGAGDAGGEAPPEGEGGGDDSGCGCRVVAPAAAASSAAAGSCALGASLLALALRRRRSTRIHR
;
A
#
# COMPACT_ATOMS: atom_id res chain seq x y z
N MET A 1 -59.22 -44.82 -5.20
CA MET A 1 -58.84 -45.36 -3.87
C MET A 1 -57.65 -44.54 -3.36
N SER A 2 -57.44 -44.21 -2.08
CA SER A 2 -58.35 -43.81 -0.98
C SER A 2 -57.48 -43.09 0.09
N ARG A 3 -57.96 -41.98 0.67
CA ARG A 3 -57.36 -41.20 1.80
C ARG A 3 -57.71 -41.86 3.17
N PRO A 4 -57.30 -41.36 4.38
CA PRO A 4 -56.58 -40.12 4.79
C PRO A 4 -55.22 -40.43 5.48
N SER A 5 -54.58 -39.72 6.43
CA SER A 5 -54.82 -38.52 7.31
C SER A 5 -53.45 -38.03 7.86
N GLY A 6 -53.27 -36.88 8.54
CA GLY A 6 -54.17 -35.74 8.83
C GLY A 6 -53.96 -35.11 10.23
N ALA A 7 -53.68 -33.79 10.30
CA ALA A 7 -53.49 -32.94 11.50
C ALA A 7 -52.22 -33.22 12.37
N GLY A 8 -51.69 -32.28 13.18
CA GLY A 8 -52.03 -30.86 13.37
C GLY A 8 -51.06 -30.11 14.32
N ARG A 9 -51.05 -28.76 14.29
CA ARG A 9 -50.29 -27.89 15.22
C ARG A 9 -50.88 -27.89 16.64
N PRO A 10 -50.07 -27.56 17.67
CA PRO A 10 -50.36 -26.28 18.35
C PRO A 10 -49.12 -25.44 18.75
N ALA A 11 -49.35 -24.13 18.80
CA ALA A 11 -48.71 -23.14 19.70
C ALA A 11 -49.84 -22.58 20.61
N PRO A 12 -49.62 -21.74 21.65
CA PRO A 12 -48.41 -20.95 21.96
C PRO A 12 -48.03 -20.84 23.46
N ALA A 13 -46.92 -20.14 23.75
CA ALA A 13 -46.73 -19.41 25.01
C ALA A 13 -45.79 -18.19 24.82
N ARG A 14 -46.15 -17.02 25.38
CA ARG A 14 -45.27 -15.84 25.47
C ARG A 14 -44.78 -15.66 26.91
N ARG A 15 -43.50 -15.31 27.11
CA ARG A 15 -43.05 -14.49 28.26
C ARG A 15 -42.09 -13.38 27.78
N ARG A 16 -41.79 -12.42 28.66
CA ARG A 16 -41.35 -11.05 28.30
C ARG A 16 -39.87 -10.78 28.57
N ARG A 17 -39.38 -9.70 27.94
CA ARG A 17 -38.08 -9.03 28.13
C ARG A 17 -37.67 -8.87 29.61
N ALA A 18 -36.36 -8.98 29.84
CA ALA A 18 -35.59 -8.19 30.81
C ALA A 18 -34.27 -7.75 30.12
N ALA A 19 -33.57 -6.77 30.67
CA ALA A 19 -32.33 -6.21 30.11
C ALA A 19 -31.30 -5.97 31.23
N CYS A 20 -30.17 -5.31 30.90
CA CYS A 20 -28.99 -5.05 31.75
C CYS A 20 -28.05 -6.27 31.95
N ALA A 21 -26.73 -6.10 32.00
CA ALA A 21 -25.90 -4.93 31.65
C ALA A 21 -24.45 -5.35 31.33
N ALA A 22 -23.73 -4.50 30.59
CA ALA A 22 -22.28 -4.59 30.44
C ALA A 22 -21.56 -4.13 31.73
N ALA A 23 -20.41 -4.73 32.04
CA ALA A 23 -19.66 -4.47 33.27
C ALA A 23 -18.31 -3.77 32.97
N SER A 24 -18.33 -2.44 32.82
CA SER A 24 -17.11 -1.64 32.73
C SER A 24 -16.60 -1.23 34.12
N TRP A 25 -15.29 -1.39 34.37
CA TRP A 25 -14.65 -1.04 35.64
C TRP A 25 -13.94 0.33 35.53
N ARG A 26 -14.53 1.39 36.08
CA ARG A 26 -13.85 2.68 36.36
C ARG A 26 -14.31 3.31 37.68
N ARG A 27 -13.37 3.46 38.62
CA ARG A 27 -13.44 4.20 39.92
C ARG A 27 -11.99 4.43 40.38
N ARG A 28 -11.51 5.53 40.98
CA ARG A 28 -11.91 6.95 41.26
C ARG A 28 -10.54 7.72 41.34
N ALA A 29 -10.39 9.04 41.34
CA ALA A 29 -11.05 10.10 42.12
C ALA A 29 -10.77 11.49 41.46
N ALA A 30 -11.73 12.43 41.44
CA ALA A 30 -11.89 13.54 42.41
C ALA A 30 -10.64 14.46 42.52
N CYS A 31 -10.62 15.65 41.90
CA CYS A 31 -11.36 16.90 42.24
C CYS A 31 -10.66 17.80 43.26
N ALA A 32 -10.07 18.89 42.76
CA ALA A 32 -9.97 20.17 43.48
C ALA A 32 -10.06 21.30 42.43
N ALA A 33 -10.93 22.28 42.66
CA ALA A 33 -11.07 23.45 41.80
C ALA A 33 -11.28 24.68 42.70
N THR A 34 -10.53 25.75 42.43
CA THR A 34 -10.64 27.02 43.16
C THR A 34 -10.56 28.17 42.16
N SER A 35 -11.65 28.91 42.01
CA SER A 35 -11.81 29.95 41.00
C SER A 35 -11.45 31.34 41.52
N LEU A 36 -10.63 32.10 40.79
CA LEU A 36 -10.55 33.56 40.86
C LEU A 36 -10.13 34.13 39.49
N ALA A 37 -10.65 35.31 39.17
CA ALA A 37 -10.47 36.07 37.92
C ALA A 37 -10.78 37.56 38.23
N PRO A 38 -10.63 38.55 37.31
CA PRO A 38 -10.28 38.46 35.89
C PRO A 38 -9.27 39.54 35.42
N ALA A 39 -9.28 39.81 34.10
CA ALA A 39 -8.92 41.05 33.40
C ALA A 39 -7.47 41.28 32.94
N LEU A 40 -7.29 41.25 31.62
CA LEU A 40 -7.08 42.47 30.80
C LEU A 40 -7.41 42.19 29.33
N ALA A 41 -7.68 43.23 28.54
CA ALA A 41 -8.05 43.11 27.13
C ALA A 41 -7.48 44.25 26.27
N ALA A 42 -6.83 43.88 25.17
CA ALA A 42 -6.59 44.67 23.96
C ALA A 42 -6.34 43.66 22.82
N SER A 43 -7.07 43.58 21.71
CA SER A 43 -7.57 44.58 20.76
C SER A 43 -6.48 45.19 19.87
N LEU A 44 -6.32 44.67 18.65
CA LEU A 44 -5.84 45.46 17.50
C LEU A 44 -6.11 44.75 16.17
N ALA A 45 -6.95 45.39 15.34
CA ALA A 45 -7.16 45.16 13.90
C ALA A 45 -8.07 46.31 13.39
N PRO A 46 -8.15 46.60 12.08
CA PRO A 46 -7.34 46.13 10.95
C PRO A 46 -6.59 47.30 10.26
N ALA A 47 -5.93 47.03 9.12
CA ALA A 47 -5.58 48.04 8.12
C ALA A 47 -5.92 47.52 6.70
N LEU A 48 -6.55 48.36 5.87
CA LEU A 48 -6.93 48.05 4.49
C LEU A 48 -6.46 49.20 3.57
N ALA A 49 -5.67 48.89 2.53
CA ALA A 49 -5.32 49.85 1.49
C ALA A 49 -4.95 49.18 0.14
N ALA A 50 -5.91 49.18 -0.79
CA ALA A 50 -5.76 49.30 -2.24
C ALA A 50 -4.58 48.64 -3.01
N CYS A 51 -4.93 47.56 -3.72
CA CYS A 51 -4.64 47.27 -5.13
C CYS A 51 -3.45 47.95 -5.86
N SER A 52 -2.51 47.12 -6.31
CA SER A 52 -1.89 47.23 -7.63
C SER A 52 -1.83 45.84 -8.27
N ALA A 53 -1.96 45.74 -9.59
CA ALA A 53 -1.90 44.47 -10.32
C ALA A 53 -0.64 44.41 -11.20
N GLY A 54 -0.03 43.23 -11.29
CA GLY A 54 1.09 42.95 -12.18
C GLY A 54 2.37 42.52 -11.45
N ASP A 55 2.32 41.34 -10.86
CA ASP A 55 3.52 40.52 -10.59
C ASP A 55 3.40 39.23 -11.41
N ALA A 56 4.54 38.60 -11.71
CA ALA A 56 4.62 37.34 -12.43
C ALA A 56 4.07 36.18 -11.57
N PRO A 57 3.81 34.97 -12.13
CA PRO A 57 3.85 33.77 -11.30
C PRO A 57 5.18 33.72 -10.53
N PRO A 58 5.20 33.20 -9.29
CA PRO A 58 6.46 32.89 -8.62
C PRO A 58 7.28 31.94 -9.51
N GLY A 59 8.62 32.05 -9.43
CA GLY A 59 9.47 30.98 -9.91
C GLY A 59 9.34 29.73 -9.04
N PRO A 60 10.06 28.64 -9.36
CA PRO A 60 10.21 27.52 -8.45
C PRO A 60 10.61 28.01 -7.06
N LEU A 61 10.04 27.38 -6.03
CA LEU A 61 10.48 27.59 -4.66
C LEU A 61 11.68 26.67 -4.45
N ASP A 62 12.89 27.24 -4.53
CA ASP A 62 14.13 26.52 -4.22
C ASP A 62 13.97 25.80 -2.88
N GLY A 63 14.06 24.46 -2.89
CA GLY A 63 13.95 23.65 -1.67
C GLY A 63 15.15 23.87 -0.74
N PRO A 64 15.05 23.49 0.54
CA PRO A 64 16.23 23.37 1.38
C PRO A 64 17.03 22.13 0.94
N ALA A 65 17.93 22.30 -0.05
CA ALA A 65 18.82 21.26 -0.54
C ALA A 65 19.41 20.42 0.62
N ALA A 66 19.30 19.08 0.52
CA ALA A 66 19.61 18.19 1.63
C ALA A 66 21.05 18.41 2.14
N ALA A 67 21.13 18.86 3.39
CA ALA A 67 22.39 19.11 4.08
C ALA A 67 22.87 17.81 4.74
N PRO A 68 24.17 17.45 4.64
CA PRO A 68 24.67 16.17 5.14
C PRO A 68 24.25 15.86 6.57
N LEU A 69 23.74 14.65 6.76
CA LEU A 69 23.28 14.10 8.03
C LEU A 69 24.46 13.52 8.84
N ASP A 70 24.33 13.54 10.17
CA ASP A 70 25.16 12.70 11.03
C ASP A 70 24.83 11.21 10.75
N ARG A 71 25.84 10.38 10.44
CA ARG A 71 25.66 8.94 10.17
C ARG A 71 25.21 8.15 11.44
N PRO A 72 24.63 6.94 11.31
CA PRO A 72 24.12 6.15 12.47
C PRO A 72 25.15 5.76 13.53
N ASP A 73 26.44 5.82 13.23
CA ASP A 73 27.57 5.63 14.17
C ASP A 73 28.19 6.95 14.67
N THR A 74 27.81 8.10 14.09
CA THR A 74 28.30 9.43 14.49
C THR A 74 27.99 9.69 15.96
N ARG A 75 29.05 9.88 16.76
CA ARG A 75 28.94 9.93 18.23
C ARG A 75 28.16 11.15 18.72
N GLY A 76 26.86 10.95 18.95
CA GLY A 76 25.94 11.96 19.46
C GLY A 76 24.85 12.38 18.46
N THR A 77 24.75 11.71 17.30
CA THR A 77 23.63 11.87 16.37
C THR A 77 22.28 11.73 17.08
N ASP A 78 21.30 12.51 16.63
CA ASP A 78 19.92 12.47 17.13
C ASP A 78 19.02 11.47 16.36
N LEU A 79 19.47 10.92 15.21
CA LEU A 79 18.75 9.95 14.35
C LEU A 79 18.04 8.85 15.15
N GLN A 80 16.77 8.55 14.85
CA GLN A 80 16.01 7.54 15.60
C GLN A 80 16.71 6.16 15.64
N PHE A 81 17.27 5.71 14.52
CA PHE A 81 17.97 4.43 14.39
C PHE A 81 19.48 4.66 14.28
N ARG A 82 20.20 4.20 15.31
CA ARG A 82 21.63 4.48 15.52
C ARG A 82 22.28 3.45 16.45
N PHE A 83 23.61 3.44 16.52
CA PHE A 83 24.36 2.72 17.58
C PHE A 83 24.25 3.44 18.94
N ASP A 84 24.68 2.78 20.04
CA ASP A 84 24.91 3.50 21.29
C ASP A 84 26.25 4.26 21.26
N PRO A 85 26.38 5.45 21.88
CA PRO A 85 27.56 6.31 21.70
C PRO A 85 28.90 5.73 22.16
N ASP A 86 28.90 4.61 22.88
CA ASP A 86 30.08 3.89 23.37
C ASP A 86 30.19 2.45 22.80
N ASP A 87 29.37 2.09 21.81
CA ASP A 87 29.48 0.82 21.07
C ASP A 87 30.77 0.80 20.22
N ALA A 88 31.30 -0.40 20.00
CA ALA A 88 32.41 -0.62 19.06
C ALA A 88 31.84 -1.08 17.71
N VAL A 89 31.71 -0.14 16.77
CA VAL A 89 31.29 -0.42 15.40
C VAL A 89 32.48 -1.01 14.62
N GLU A 90 32.23 -2.13 13.95
CA GLU A 90 33.11 -2.78 12.99
C GLU A 90 32.49 -2.70 11.59
N THR A 91 33.33 -2.79 10.55
CA THR A 91 32.86 -2.72 9.15
C THR A 91 33.32 -3.92 8.32
N PHE A 92 32.48 -4.32 7.36
CA PHE A 92 32.74 -5.40 6.43
C PHE A 92 32.39 -4.99 4.99
N ALA A 93 33.35 -5.08 4.08
CA ALA A 93 33.16 -4.73 2.67
C ALA A 93 32.60 -5.91 1.88
N SER A 94 31.61 -5.68 1.01
CA SER A 94 31.03 -6.73 0.18
C SER A 94 31.98 -7.26 -0.90
N ALA A 95 31.70 -8.45 -1.43
CA ALA A 95 32.58 -9.14 -2.37
C ALA A 95 32.64 -8.49 -3.76
N SER A 96 31.58 -7.77 -4.16
CA SER A 96 31.60 -6.90 -5.34
C SER A 96 32.44 -5.63 -5.14
N GLY A 97 32.62 -5.21 -3.88
CA GLY A 97 33.21 -3.92 -3.52
C GLY A 97 32.25 -2.74 -3.63
N SER A 98 30.93 -2.96 -3.74
CA SER A 98 29.91 -1.89 -3.78
C SER A 98 29.38 -1.45 -2.41
N PHE A 99 29.42 -2.31 -1.38
CA PHE A 99 28.82 -2.02 -0.07
C PHE A 99 29.80 -2.08 1.11
N LEU A 100 29.51 -1.31 2.15
CA LEU A 100 30.16 -1.36 3.45
C LEU A 100 29.09 -1.60 4.53
N VAL A 101 29.13 -2.78 5.17
CA VAL A 101 28.19 -3.15 6.24
C VAL A 101 28.79 -2.76 7.58
N HIS A 102 28.11 -1.92 8.34
CA HIS A 102 28.49 -1.46 9.69
C HIS A 102 27.71 -2.23 10.74
N PHE A 103 28.38 -2.77 11.75
CA PHE A 103 27.77 -3.63 12.77
C PHE A 103 28.46 -3.53 14.13
N ALA A 104 27.77 -3.92 15.20
CA ALA A 104 28.36 -4.08 16.53
C ALA A 104 28.29 -5.54 17.00
N ARG A 105 29.21 -5.95 17.88
CA ARG A 105 29.22 -7.29 18.53
C ARG A 105 28.76 -7.28 19.99
N GLU A 106 28.65 -6.09 20.57
CA GLU A 106 28.12 -5.83 21.91
C GLU A 106 27.19 -4.60 21.80
N GLY A 107 26.51 -4.21 22.89
CA GLY A 107 25.53 -3.11 22.86
C GLY A 107 24.10 -3.61 22.63
N ARG A 108 23.22 -2.72 22.12
CA ARG A 108 21.86 -3.10 21.68
C ARG A 108 21.86 -3.64 20.24
N SER A 109 22.61 -2.98 19.35
CA SER A 109 22.75 -3.28 17.92
C SER A 109 23.66 -4.49 17.64
N ALA A 110 23.68 -5.47 18.54
CA ALA A 110 24.61 -6.59 18.49
C ALA A 110 24.10 -7.67 17.52
N VAL A 111 24.77 -7.84 16.38
CA VAL A 111 24.39 -8.85 15.38
C VAL A 111 24.57 -10.29 15.91
N PRO A 112 23.88 -11.30 15.34
CA PRO A 112 24.05 -12.70 15.71
C PRO A 112 25.52 -13.16 15.67
N ALA A 113 26.09 -13.48 16.83
CA ALA A 113 27.51 -13.79 16.99
C ALA A 113 27.91 -15.23 16.57
N GLU A 114 27.25 -15.80 15.56
CA GLU A 114 27.67 -17.05 14.93
C GLU A 114 28.68 -16.73 13.80
N ASP A 115 29.81 -17.44 13.81
CA ASP A 115 30.93 -17.36 12.87
C ASP A 115 31.33 -18.82 12.65
N ALA A 116 30.69 -19.46 11.68
CA ALA A 116 30.64 -20.92 11.57
C ALA A 116 31.82 -21.52 10.80
N ASP A 117 32.47 -20.75 9.92
CA ASP A 117 33.64 -21.16 9.15
C ASP A 117 34.97 -20.55 9.66
N ALA A 118 34.90 -19.63 10.63
CA ALA A 118 36.01 -18.92 11.26
C ALA A 118 36.71 -17.88 10.37
N THR A 119 35.97 -17.11 9.56
CA THR A 119 36.46 -15.87 8.92
C THR A 119 36.85 -14.81 9.96
N GLY A 120 36.20 -14.80 11.12
CA GLY A 120 36.26 -13.72 12.11
C GLY A 120 35.17 -12.66 11.92
N VAL A 121 34.30 -12.81 10.92
CA VAL A 121 33.12 -11.97 10.66
C VAL A 121 31.88 -12.80 11.01
N PRO A 122 30.79 -12.22 11.56
CA PRO A 122 29.59 -13.00 11.84
C PRO A 122 28.87 -13.41 10.54
N ASP A 123 28.40 -14.66 10.46
CA ASP A 123 27.69 -15.25 9.31
C ASP A 123 26.56 -14.33 8.79
N PHE A 124 25.86 -13.63 9.69
CA PHE A 124 24.78 -12.69 9.37
C PHE A 124 25.27 -11.46 8.60
N VAL A 125 26.45 -10.92 8.94
CA VAL A 125 27.05 -9.76 8.26
C VAL A 125 27.51 -10.14 6.85
N GLU A 126 28.08 -11.34 6.70
CA GLU A 126 28.43 -11.89 5.39
C GLU A 126 27.18 -12.19 4.54
N GLU A 127 26.08 -12.67 5.15
CA GLU A 127 24.79 -12.84 4.47
C GLU A 127 24.20 -11.51 3.99
N VAL A 128 24.21 -10.46 4.82
CA VAL A 128 23.77 -9.10 4.42
C VAL A 128 24.59 -8.61 3.22
N ALA A 129 25.92 -8.60 3.35
CA ALA A 129 26.80 -8.12 2.28
C ALA A 129 26.62 -8.88 0.96
N ALA A 130 26.43 -10.20 1.02
CA ALA A 130 26.17 -11.03 -0.16
C ALA A 130 24.78 -10.77 -0.79
N ILE A 131 23.75 -10.50 0.01
CA ILE A 131 22.40 -10.21 -0.51
C ILE A 131 22.36 -8.82 -1.17
N TYR A 132 23.02 -7.81 -0.60
CA TYR A 132 23.14 -6.50 -1.27
C TYR A 132 23.89 -6.61 -2.61
N ASP A 133 24.94 -7.43 -2.68
CA ASP A 133 25.62 -7.77 -3.94
C ASP A 133 24.69 -8.48 -4.95
N GLU A 134 23.79 -9.38 -4.50
CA GLU A 134 22.76 -10.00 -5.36
C GLU A 134 21.75 -8.97 -5.89
N VAL A 135 21.23 -8.08 -5.04
CA VAL A 135 20.19 -7.10 -5.40
C VAL A 135 20.72 -6.03 -6.36
N ILE A 136 21.90 -5.45 -6.14
CA ILE A 136 22.42 -4.40 -7.02
C ILE A 136 22.71 -4.92 -8.44
N VAL A 137 23.09 -6.21 -8.56
CA VAL A 137 23.25 -6.88 -9.85
C VAL A 137 21.90 -7.03 -10.55
N HIS A 138 20.82 -7.34 -9.83
CA HIS A 138 19.47 -7.36 -10.42
C HIS A 138 19.05 -5.98 -10.93
N TYR A 139 19.11 -4.94 -10.10
CA TYR A 139 18.67 -3.60 -10.49
C TYR A 139 19.50 -3.02 -11.65
N ARG A 140 20.83 -3.15 -11.60
CA ARG A 140 21.73 -2.63 -12.64
C ARG A 140 21.80 -3.47 -13.91
N ASP A 141 21.96 -4.79 -13.79
CA ASP A 141 22.32 -5.66 -14.93
C ASP A 141 21.11 -6.43 -15.52
N VAL A 142 20.00 -6.57 -14.76
CA VAL A 142 18.77 -7.23 -15.23
C VAL A 142 17.69 -6.20 -15.61
N LEU A 143 17.38 -5.27 -14.70
CA LEU A 143 16.35 -4.22 -14.94
C LEU A 143 16.90 -2.99 -15.67
N GLY A 144 18.22 -2.78 -15.61
CA GLY A 144 18.92 -1.69 -16.31
C GLY A 144 18.91 -0.34 -15.60
N PHE A 145 18.51 -0.28 -14.33
CA PHE A 145 18.50 0.96 -13.54
C PHE A 145 19.91 1.50 -13.30
N ARG A 146 19.98 2.82 -13.13
CA ARG A 146 21.14 3.51 -12.56
C ARG A 146 21.40 2.97 -11.14
N PRO A 147 22.65 2.66 -10.75
CA PRO A 147 22.97 2.35 -9.36
C PRO A 147 22.80 3.61 -8.48
N PRO A 148 22.69 3.46 -7.14
CA PRO A 148 22.65 4.59 -6.21
C PRO A 148 23.78 5.60 -6.44
N ARG A 149 23.48 6.89 -6.17
CA ARG A 149 24.51 7.95 -6.22
C ARG A 149 25.53 7.71 -5.11
N SER A 150 26.81 7.65 -5.47
CA SER A 150 27.91 7.54 -4.51
C SER A 150 28.03 8.79 -3.64
N ASP A 151 28.42 8.56 -2.40
CA ASP A 151 28.74 9.54 -1.37
C ASP A 151 30.25 9.71 -1.15
N GLU A 152 31.13 9.17 -2.02
CA GLU A 152 32.60 9.24 -1.88
C GLU A 152 33.11 10.68 -1.67
N ASP A 153 32.47 11.68 -2.30
CA ASP A 153 32.79 13.11 -2.18
C ASP A 153 32.19 13.82 -0.93
N LEU A 154 31.38 13.14 -0.10
CA LEU A 154 30.78 13.73 1.10
C LEU A 154 31.77 13.81 2.29
N PRO A 155 31.59 14.76 3.24
CA PRO A 155 32.51 14.93 4.38
C PRO A 155 32.52 13.76 5.36
N ASP A 156 31.42 13.02 5.43
CA ASP A 156 31.29 11.71 6.05
C ASP A 156 30.61 10.78 5.02
N ASN A 157 31.12 9.56 4.90
CA ASN A 157 30.82 8.64 3.78
C ASN A 157 31.03 7.16 4.19
N GLY A 158 30.81 6.85 5.48
CA GLY A 158 31.08 5.53 6.06
C GLY A 158 32.56 5.17 6.20
N GLY A 159 33.46 5.95 5.60
CA GLY A 159 34.91 5.86 5.74
C GLY A 159 35.65 5.34 4.51
N ASP A 160 34.99 4.74 3.51
CA ASP A 160 35.63 4.42 2.22
C ASP A 160 34.77 4.52 0.94
N GLY A 161 33.62 5.23 0.97
CA GLY A 161 32.88 5.68 -0.22
C GLY A 161 32.11 4.58 -0.98
N ARG A 162 31.94 3.42 -0.34
CA ARG A 162 30.92 2.42 -0.72
C ARG A 162 29.59 2.80 -0.12
N PHE A 163 28.51 2.28 -0.70
CA PHE A 163 27.18 2.48 -0.14
C PHE A 163 27.06 1.78 1.22
N ASP A 164 26.68 2.53 2.24
CA ASP A 164 26.61 2.04 3.62
C ASP A 164 25.33 1.28 3.93
N VAL A 165 25.48 0.20 4.71
CA VAL A 165 24.39 -0.56 5.32
C VAL A 165 24.65 -0.68 6.83
N TYR A 166 23.95 0.12 7.63
CA TYR A 166 24.10 0.19 9.09
C TYR A 166 23.14 -0.76 9.80
N LEU A 167 23.67 -1.78 10.49
CA LEU A 167 22.89 -2.79 11.23
C LEU A 167 22.64 -2.32 12.67
N VAL A 168 21.42 -1.89 12.98
CA VAL A 168 21.02 -1.26 14.25
C VAL A 168 19.72 -1.81 14.83
N ASP A 169 19.52 -1.68 16.14
CA ASP A 169 18.30 -2.14 16.85
C ASP A 169 17.11 -1.21 16.52
N PHE A 170 16.13 -1.71 15.76
CA PHE A 170 14.88 -0.98 15.47
C PHE A 170 13.83 -1.15 16.59
N ALA A 171 14.16 -1.87 17.67
CA ALA A 171 13.34 -2.08 18.88
C ALA A 171 11.90 -2.56 18.60
N GLY A 172 11.68 -3.21 17.45
CA GLY A 172 10.37 -3.67 17.00
C GLY A 172 9.46 -2.62 16.36
N VAL A 173 9.90 -1.38 16.09
CA VAL A 173 9.02 -0.33 15.50
C VAL A 173 9.00 -0.30 13.97
N GLY A 174 10.15 -0.55 13.31
CA GLY A 174 10.29 -0.80 11.86
C GLY A 174 11.29 -1.94 11.63
N ASP A 175 11.67 -2.26 10.39
CA ASP A 175 12.67 -3.31 10.07
C ASP A 175 13.82 -2.82 9.17
N GLY A 176 13.63 -1.72 8.46
CA GLY A 176 14.67 -1.00 7.73
C GLY A 176 14.19 0.39 7.35
N VAL A 177 15.11 1.25 6.91
CA VAL A 177 14.80 2.48 6.18
C VAL A 177 16.03 3.07 5.47
N PHE A 178 15.85 3.56 4.24
CA PHE A 178 16.79 4.43 3.52
C PHE A 178 16.75 5.88 4.07
N ARG A 179 17.90 6.56 4.02
CA ARG A 179 18.04 7.98 4.37
C ARG A 179 18.80 8.72 3.29
N VAL A 180 18.15 9.71 2.68
CA VAL A 180 18.81 10.75 1.88
C VAL A 180 19.76 11.53 2.80
N ASP A 181 21.02 11.64 2.39
CA ASP A 181 22.06 12.35 3.12
C ASP A 181 22.31 13.74 2.48
N ALA A 182 22.68 13.76 1.20
CA ALA A 182 22.93 14.99 0.47
C ALA A 182 22.64 14.86 -1.02
N CYS A 183 22.11 15.92 -1.63
CA CYS A 183 21.75 15.97 -3.06
C CYS A 183 22.90 16.48 -3.94
N ALA A 184 22.72 16.53 -5.27
CA ALA A 184 23.75 17.03 -6.17
C ALA A 184 23.71 18.57 -6.29
N PRO A 185 24.86 19.28 -6.26
CA PRO A 185 24.87 20.74 -6.33
C PRO A 185 24.40 21.34 -7.68
N ASP A 186 24.15 20.49 -8.66
CA ASP A 186 23.67 20.81 -10.01
C ASP A 186 22.31 20.18 -10.34
N ASP A 187 21.70 19.45 -9.40
CA ASP A 187 20.53 18.56 -9.58
C ASP A 187 19.99 18.17 -8.19
N GLU A 188 18.93 18.84 -7.71
CA GLU A 188 18.50 18.73 -6.31
C GLU A 188 17.60 17.50 -6.06
N GLY A 189 16.88 16.99 -7.08
CA GLY A 189 16.18 15.71 -7.00
C GLY A 189 17.12 14.50 -6.82
N ARG A 190 18.38 14.56 -7.31
CA ARG A 190 19.31 13.41 -7.28
C ARG A 190 20.25 13.38 -6.08
N CYS A 191 19.98 12.47 -5.16
CA CYS A 191 20.66 12.40 -3.87
C CYS A 191 21.42 11.10 -3.59
N ALA A 192 22.48 11.25 -2.79
CA ALA A 192 23.18 10.14 -2.16
C ALA A 192 22.61 9.92 -0.76
N GLY A 193 22.86 8.75 -0.19
CA GLY A 193 22.30 8.35 1.08
C GLY A 193 22.85 7.02 1.56
N PHE A 194 22.36 6.57 2.71
CA PHE A 194 22.72 5.31 3.32
C PHE A 194 21.48 4.53 3.75
N MET A 195 21.65 3.25 4.08
CA MET A 195 20.56 2.40 4.54
C MET A 195 20.79 1.98 6.00
N THR A 196 19.72 1.97 6.79
CA THR A 196 19.69 1.39 8.15
C THR A 196 18.77 0.17 8.17
N GLN A 197 19.25 -0.96 8.71
CA GLN A 197 18.51 -2.22 8.81
C GLN A 197 18.50 -2.73 10.25
N GLU A 198 17.44 -3.45 10.61
CA GLU A 198 17.37 -4.28 11.82
C GLU A 198 18.56 -5.28 11.90
N ASN A 199 19.19 -5.37 13.08
CA ASN A 199 20.46 -6.06 13.30
C ASN A 199 20.37 -7.57 13.61
N ASP A 200 19.24 -8.09 14.08
CA ASP A 200 19.06 -9.53 14.31
C ASP A 200 17.65 -10.09 14.00
N TYR A 201 16.66 -9.21 13.77
CA TYR A 201 15.25 -9.54 13.54
C TYR A 201 14.59 -10.34 14.69
N SER A 202 15.12 -10.24 15.91
CA SER A 202 14.65 -10.98 17.08
C SER A 202 13.29 -10.46 17.55
N GLY A 203 12.26 -11.29 17.40
CA GLY A 203 10.87 -10.93 17.70
C GLY A 203 10.07 -10.40 16.50
N TYR A 204 10.65 -10.44 15.30
CA TYR A 204 9.96 -10.19 14.03
C TYR A 204 9.44 -11.53 13.48
N ASP A 205 8.28 -11.53 12.81
CA ASP A 205 7.62 -12.76 12.31
C ASP A 205 8.17 -13.25 10.95
N TYR A 206 9.44 -12.96 10.62
CA TYR A 206 10.07 -13.39 9.37
C TYR A 206 10.38 -14.91 9.37
N PRO A 207 10.27 -15.61 8.22
CA PRO A 207 10.58 -17.06 8.14
C PRO A 207 12.05 -17.41 8.43
N SER A 208 12.97 -16.49 8.16
CA SER A 208 14.40 -16.54 8.51
C SER A 208 15.04 -15.17 8.31
N THR A 209 16.24 -14.96 8.87
CA THR A 209 17.10 -13.81 8.55
C THR A 209 17.29 -13.62 7.05
N ARG A 210 17.53 -14.71 6.31
CA ARG A 210 17.74 -14.67 4.86
C ARG A 210 16.53 -14.12 4.11
N ILE A 211 15.31 -14.43 4.53
CA ILE A 211 14.10 -13.88 3.90
C ILE A 211 13.94 -12.40 4.26
N ALA A 212 14.16 -12.03 5.52
CA ALA A 212 14.11 -10.64 5.98
C ALA A 212 15.14 -9.77 5.22
N ASN A 213 16.42 -10.17 5.24
CA ASN A 213 17.51 -9.54 4.49
C ASN A 213 17.19 -9.40 3.00
N ARG A 214 16.53 -10.39 2.36
CA ARG A 214 16.15 -10.27 0.93
C ARG A 214 15.03 -9.26 0.70
N ILE A 215 14.02 -9.19 1.56
CA ILE A 215 12.95 -8.20 1.49
C ILE A 215 13.52 -6.80 1.72
N LEU A 216 14.20 -6.57 2.85
CA LEU A 216 14.71 -5.24 3.21
C LEU A 216 15.80 -4.76 2.24
N ALA A 217 16.74 -5.63 1.83
CA ALA A 217 17.75 -5.24 0.84
C ALA A 217 17.15 -4.95 -0.55
N SER A 218 16.03 -5.57 -0.94
CA SER A 218 15.36 -5.21 -2.20
C SER A 218 14.57 -3.91 -2.06
N HIS A 219 13.69 -3.78 -1.07
CA HIS A 219 12.88 -2.57 -0.85
C HIS A 219 13.74 -1.31 -0.64
N GLU A 220 14.65 -1.35 0.33
CA GLU A 220 15.38 -0.16 0.79
C GLU A 220 16.52 0.24 -0.14
N LEU A 221 17.18 -0.71 -0.80
CA LEU A 221 18.14 -0.38 -1.86
C LEU A 221 17.42 0.17 -3.11
N PHE A 222 16.15 -0.18 -3.32
CA PHE A 222 15.39 0.44 -4.41
C PHE A 222 15.10 1.92 -4.13
N HIS A 223 14.83 2.33 -2.89
CA HIS A 223 14.78 3.77 -2.55
C HIS A 223 16.10 4.51 -2.84
N ALA A 224 17.25 3.86 -2.63
CA ALA A 224 18.55 4.40 -3.00
C ALA A 224 18.78 4.46 -4.54
N VAL A 225 18.10 3.60 -5.31
CA VAL A 225 18.04 3.67 -6.78
C VAL A 225 17.09 4.77 -7.24
N GLN A 226 15.92 4.93 -6.61
CA GLN A 226 14.97 6.01 -6.89
C GLN A 226 15.64 7.37 -6.76
N ALA A 227 16.27 7.64 -5.61
CA ALA A 227 17.02 8.87 -5.34
C ALA A 227 18.21 9.12 -6.29
N ALA A 228 18.63 8.15 -7.12
CA ALA A 228 19.60 8.39 -8.19
C ALA A 228 18.99 9.00 -9.46
N TYR A 229 17.65 9.06 -9.55
CA TYR A 229 16.84 9.74 -10.57
C TYR A 229 16.06 10.93 -9.99
N ASP A 230 15.27 10.70 -8.93
CA ASP A 230 14.55 11.73 -8.16
C ASP A 230 14.13 11.16 -6.79
N HIS A 231 14.12 12.00 -5.75
CA HIS A 231 13.69 11.68 -4.39
C HIS A 231 12.34 12.31 -4.00
N GLY A 232 11.77 13.19 -4.83
CA GLY A 232 10.65 14.08 -4.49
C GLY A 232 9.24 13.53 -4.74
N GLN A 233 9.08 12.50 -5.59
CA GLN A 233 7.75 11.98 -5.96
C GLN A 233 6.88 11.50 -4.79
N ASP A 234 5.55 11.54 -4.97
CA ASP A 234 4.59 11.08 -3.98
C ASP A 234 4.77 9.60 -3.56
N THR A 235 4.40 9.29 -2.31
CA THR A 235 4.54 7.95 -1.73
C THR A 235 3.87 6.79 -2.49
N PRO A 236 2.77 6.94 -3.26
CA PRO A 236 2.26 5.87 -4.12
C PRO A 236 3.23 5.46 -5.24
N MET A 237 4.25 6.27 -5.57
CA MET A 237 5.34 5.87 -6.45
C MET A 237 6.57 5.36 -5.69
N LEU A 238 7.00 6.06 -4.64
CA LEU A 238 8.17 5.65 -3.84
C LEU A 238 7.96 4.25 -3.23
N GLU A 239 6.94 4.07 -2.40
CA GLU A 239 6.66 2.79 -1.72
C GLU A 239 6.12 1.75 -2.69
N GLY A 240 5.26 2.18 -3.63
CA GLY A 240 4.65 1.30 -4.61
C GLY A 240 5.68 0.65 -5.53
N SER A 241 6.65 1.41 -6.03
CA SER A 241 7.70 0.83 -6.87
C SER A 241 8.80 0.12 -6.07
N ALA A 242 9.02 0.44 -4.79
CA ALA A 242 9.91 -0.33 -3.91
C ALA A 242 9.34 -1.73 -3.59
N VAL A 243 8.05 -1.86 -3.27
CA VAL A 243 7.37 -3.16 -3.11
C VAL A 243 7.30 -3.94 -4.43
N TRP A 244 7.13 -3.26 -5.58
CA TRP A 244 7.28 -3.93 -6.88
C TRP A 244 8.71 -4.46 -7.10
N ALA A 245 9.73 -3.77 -6.60
CA ALA A 245 11.12 -4.20 -6.73
C ALA A 245 11.43 -5.47 -5.92
N THR A 246 10.70 -5.75 -4.82
CA THR A 246 10.82 -7.01 -4.06
C THR A 246 10.29 -8.21 -4.87
N GLU A 247 9.10 -8.09 -5.49
CA GLU A 247 8.54 -9.07 -6.44
C GLU A 247 9.46 -9.23 -7.66
N SER A 248 9.95 -8.13 -8.23
CA SER A 248 10.84 -8.13 -9.39
C SER A 248 12.14 -8.91 -9.12
N PHE A 249 12.69 -8.80 -7.91
CA PHE A 249 13.91 -9.48 -7.48
C PHE A 249 13.68 -10.96 -7.17
N ASP A 250 12.64 -11.31 -6.39
CA ASP A 250 12.38 -12.68 -5.94
C ASP A 250 10.89 -12.92 -5.62
N PRO A 251 10.09 -13.40 -6.59
CA PRO A 251 8.68 -13.75 -6.39
C PRO A 251 8.39 -14.89 -5.37
N SER A 252 9.39 -15.37 -4.63
CA SER A 252 9.17 -16.33 -3.53
C SER A 252 9.03 -15.67 -2.15
N LEU A 253 9.34 -14.37 -2.03
CA LEU A 253 9.34 -13.63 -0.77
C LEU A 253 7.93 -13.38 -0.19
N GLN A 254 6.89 -13.32 -1.04
CA GLN A 254 5.48 -13.07 -0.66
C GLN A 254 5.19 -11.72 0.03
N ASP A 255 6.11 -10.78 -0.09
CA ASP A 255 5.99 -9.42 0.42
C ASP A 255 4.91 -8.63 -0.35
N PHE A 256 5.06 -8.60 -1.68
CA PHE A 256 4.12 -8.00 -2.63
C PHE A 256 2.67 -8.47 -2.44
N GLU A 257 2.39 -9.79 -2.38
CA GLU A 257 0.99 -10.26 -2.18
C GLU A 257 0.39 -9.85 -0.84
N GLY A 258 1.23 -9.58 0.17
CA GLY A 258 0.82 -8.99 1.43
C GLY A 258 0.34 -7.55 1.28
N PHE A 259 1.09 -6.74 0.52
CA PHE A 259 0.85 -5.30 0.37
C PHE A 259 -0.21 -4.91 -0.67
N VAL A 260 -0.30 -5.58 -1.83
CA VAL A 260 -1.29 -5.24 -2.88
C VAL A 260 -2.75 -5.29 -2.41
N GLY A 261 -3.00 -6.00 -1.30
CA GLY A 261 -4.27 -6.00 -0.60
C GLY A 261 -4.73 -4.63 -0.08
N GLY A 262 -3.81 -3.67 0.11
CA GLY A 262 -4.09 -2.31 0.53
C GLY A 262 -4.75 -1.47 -0.57
N TYR A 263 -4.17 -1.45 -1.78
CA TYR A 263 -4.80 -0.84 -2.96
C TYR A 263 -6.13 -1.52 -3.30
N LEU A 264 -6.15 -2.86 -3.38
CA LEU A 264 -7.36 -3.63 -3.70
C LEU A 264 -8.49 -3.53 -2.65
N SER A 265 -8.24 -2.94 -1.48
CA SER A 265 -9.27 -2.63 -0.47
C SER A 265 -9.79 -1.19 -0.54
N ASN A 266 -9.14 -0.30 -1.32
CA ASN A 266 -9.40 1.13 -1.37
C ASN A 266 -9.33 1.69 -2.82
N SER A 267 -9.63 0.85 -3.83
CA SER A 267 -9.49 1.19 -5.25
C SER A 267 -10.41 2.32 -5.73
N ASP A 268 -11.32 2.79 -4.88
CA ASP A 268 -12.21 3.92 -5.11
C ASP A 268 -11.53 5.29 -4.86
N ARG A 269 -10.36 5.29 -4.21
CA ARG A 269 -9.42 6.43 -4.12
C ARG A 269 -8.65 6.64 -5.41
N SER A 270 -8.23 7.87 -5.68
CA SER A 270 -7.28 8.17 -6.76
C SER A 270 -5.93 7.51 -6.49
N LEU A 271 -5.31 6.91 -7.51
CA LEU A 271 -4.02 6.20 -7.43
C LEU A 271 -2.88 7.08 -6.88
N ASP A 272 -2.90 8.37 -7.21
CA ASP A 272 -1.95 9.42 -6.84
C ASP A 272 -2.15 9.99 -5.44
N VAL A 273 -3.29 9.73 -4.76
CA VAL A 273 -3.61 10.40 -3.48
C VAL A 273 -3.36 9.49 -2.27
N PRO A 274 -2.25 9.67 -1.53
CA PRO A 274 -1.88 8.82 -0.39
C PRO A 274 -2.88 8.85 0.78
N MET A 275 -2.85 7.83 1.65
CA MET A 275 -3.71 7.78 2.83
C MET A 275 -3.14 8.62 3.98
N ILE A 276 -3.91 9.62 4.40
CA ILE A 276 -3.64 10.39 5.63
C ILE A 276 -3.73 9.44 6.85
N GLY A 277 -2.58 9.12 7.44
CA GLY A 277 -2.46 8.28 8.64
C GLY A 277 -1.00 8.03 9.03
N PRO A 278 -0.75 7.33 10.16
CA PRO A 278 0.60 6.94 10.58
C PRO A 278 1.13 5.68 9.88
N VAL A 279 0.38 5.14 8.90
CA VAL A 279 0.75 4.04 8.00
C VAL A 279 -0.08 4.23 6.74
N ASP A 280 0.54 4.18 5.56
CA ASP A 280 -0.16 4.25 4.27
C ASP A 280 -0.11 2.90 3.51
N PRO A 281 -1.00 1.93 3.84
CA PRO A 281 -1.06 0.66 3.13
C PRO A 281 -1.59 0.79 1.70
N PHE A 282 -2.13 1.95 1.28
CA PHE A 282 -2.53 2.19 -0.11
C PHE A 282 -1.31 2.40 -0.99
N SER A 283 -0.33 3.18 -0.50
CA SER A 283 0.92 3.47 -1.21
C SER A 283 1.86 2.27 -1.31
N TYR A 284 2.00 1.42 -0.29
CA TYR A 284 2.64 0.10 -0.48
C TYR A 284 1.84 -0.79 -1.45
N GLY A 285 0.50 -0.68 -1.44
CA GLY A 285 -0.38 -1.50 -2.27
C GLY A 285 -0.43 -1.10 -3.74
N SER A 286 -0.01 0.11 -4.11
CA SER A 286 0.02 0.59 -5.50
C SER A 286 1.07 -0.15 -6.34
N ALA A 287 1.95 -0.94 -5.72
CA ALA A 287 2.83 -1.91 -6.37
C ALA A 287 2.15 -2.74 -7.46
N LEU A 288 0.86 -3.06 -7.27
CA LEU A 288 0.06 -3.77 -8.27
C LEU A 288 -0.06 -3.02 -9.60
N PHE A 289 -0.02 -1.69 -9.59
CA PHE A 289 -0.01 -0.85 -10.80
C PHE A 289 1.36 -0.90 -11.50
N PHE A 290 2.47 -0.89 -10.78
CA PHE A 290 3.81 -1.01 -11.36
C PHE A 290 4.04 -2.42 -11.94
N GLN A 291 3.53 -3.46 -11.27
CA GLN A 291 3.49 -4.83 -11.81
C GLN A 291 2.60 -4.92 -13.06
N PHE A 292 1.43 -4.26 -13.07
CA PHE A 292 0.61 -4.14 -14.28
C PHE A 292 1.39 -3.44 -15.41
N LEU A 293 2.11 -2.35 -15.13
CA LEU A 293 2.88 -1.63 -16.14
C LEU A 293 3.94 -2.52 -16.80
N GLU A 294 4.70 -3.31 -16.03
CA GLU A 294 5.67 -4.26 -16.61
C GLU A 294 4.99 -5.41 -17.36
N GLU A 295 4.05 -6.13 -16.73
CA GLU A 295 3.39 -7.28 -17.38
C GLU A 295 2.62 -6.89 -18.65
N ARG A 296 2.13 -5.64 -18.73
CA ARG A 296 1.28 -5.18 -19.84
C ARG A 296 2.00 -4.35 -20.91
N TYR A 297 3.07 -3.64 -20.56
CA TYR A 297 3.83 -2.78 -21.49
C TYR A 297 5.30 -3.19 -21.66
N GLY A 298 5.67 -4.33 -21.06
CA GLY A 298 6.94 -5.03 -21.25
C GLY A 298 8.09 -4.45 -20.44
N ASP A 299 9.14 -5.26 -20.30
CA ASP A 299 10.28 -5.05 -19.41
C ASP A 299 10.87 -3.61 -19.43
N GLY A 300 11.08 -3.07 -18.24
CA GLY A 300 11.65 -1.74 -18.02
C GLY A 300 10.66 -0.60 -18.29
N THR A 301 9.34 -0.84 -18.16
CA THR A 301 8.35 0.24 -18.19
C THR A 301 8.44 1.14 -16.95
N VAL A 302 8.67 0.56 -15.77
CA VAL A 302 8.85 1.29 -14.50
C VAL A 302 10.18 2.05 -14.51
N ARG A 303 11.22 1.51 -15.15
CA ARG A 303 12.47 2.26 -15.37
C ARG A 303 12.27 3.45 -16.33
N GLU A 304 11.51 3.29 -17.41
CA GLU A 304 11.20 4.40 -18.33
C GLU A 304 10.22 5.45 -17.73
N LEU A 305 9.62 5.15 -16.56
CA LEU A 305 8.91 6.12 -15.71
C LEU A 305 9.88 6.86 -14.77
N TRP A 306 10.81 6.16 -14.11
CA TRP A 306 11.87 6.80 -13.33
C TRP A 306 12.79 7.69 -14.19
N GLU A 307 13.03 7.32 -15.46
CA GLU A 307 13.72 8.14 -16.46
C GLU A 307 12.89 9.32 -17.01
N ARG A 308 11.63 9.48 -16.56
CA ARG A 308 10.75 10.61 -16.92
C ARG A 308 10.60 11.65 -15.81
N VAL A 309 10.91 11.30 -14.57
CA VAL A 309 10.78 12.16 -13.38
C VAL A 309 12.12 12.70 -12.89
N GLU A 310 13.23 12.41 -13.60
CA GLU A 310 14.53 13.02 -13.34
C GLU A 310 14.50 14.52 -13.67
N ASP A 311 15.06 15.37 -12.79
CA ASP A 311 15.10 16.83 -12.94
C ASP A 311 15.60 17.25 -14.35
N GLY A 312 14.88 18.17 -14.98
CA GLY A 312 15.19 18.63 -16.34
C GLY A 312 14.76 17.69 -17.48
N ALA A 313 14.17 16.52 -17.20
CA ALA A 313 13.70 15.62 -18.24
C ALA A 313 12.60 16.27 -19.10
N PHE A 314 12.66 16.04 -20.41
CA PHE A 314 11.68 16.54 -21.40
C PHE A 314 11.47 18.09 -21.43
N ASP A 315 12.46 18.85 -20.97
CA ASP A 315 12.40 20.32 -20.75
C ASP A 315 11.44 20.77 -19.62
N GLU A 316 11.00 19.84 -18.75
CA GLU A 316 10.28 20.09 -17.49
C GLU A 316 11.29 20.17 -16.33
N ALA A 317 11.03 20.99 -15.30
CA ALA A 317 12.01 21.24 -14.24
C ALA A 317 12.05 20.11 -13.20
N ASP A 318 10.87 19.78 -12.68
CA ASP A 318 10.52 18.73 -11.71
C ASP A 318 9.27 18.05 -12.32
N PRO A 319 9.40 16.87 -12.96
CA PRO A 319 8.30 16.25 -13.71
C PRO A 319 7.48 15.30 -12.83
N VAL A 320 6.24 15.66 -12.51
CA VAL A 320 5.36 14.84 -11.66
C VAL A 320 4.99 13.51 -12.34
N TRP A 321 5.30 12.40 -11.69
CA TRP A 321 5.16 11.03 -12.22
C TRP A 321 3.79 10.71 -12.81
N PHE A 322 2.74 11.23 -12.16
CA PHE A 322 1.38 10.89 -12.49
C PHE A 322 0.92 11.57 -13.80
N GLU A 323 1.49 12.73 -14.12
CA GLU A 323 1.31 13.37 -15.43
C GLU A 323 2.11 12.61 -16.50
N GLN A 324 3.33 12.15 -16.15
CA GLN A 324 4.25 11.43 -17.04
C GLN A 324 3.78 10.01 -17.48
N LEU A 325 2.69 9.48 -16.91
CA LEU A 325 2.11 8.19 -17.33
C LEU A 325 1.55 8.20 -18.76
N ASP A 326 0.87 9.27 -19.20
CA ASP A 326 0.32 9.33 -20.56
C ASP A 326 1.41 9.40 -21.65
N PRO A 327 2.45 10.28 -21.56
CA PRO A 327 3.55 10.27 -22.53
C PRO A 327 4.44 9.00 -22.47
N LEU A 328 4.44 8.25 -21.36
CA LEU A 328 5.03 6.91 -21.26
C LEU A 328 4.22 5.86 -22.06
N LEU A 329 2.91 5.82 -21.84
CA LEU A 329 2.02 4.86 -22.49
C LEU A 329 1.87 5.16 -23.99
N ALA A 330 1.92 6.44 -24.37
CA ALA A 330 1.94 6.88 -25.75
C ALA A 330 3.24 6.49 -26.48
N SER A 331 4.41 6.65 -25.85
CA SER A 331 5.70 6.26 -26.47
C SER A 331 5.79 4.75 -26.66
N ARG A 332 5.53 3.96 -25.60
CA ARG A 332 5.74 2.50 -25.61
C ARG A 332 4.68 1.76 -26.43
N ALA A 333 3.41 2.15 -26.34
CA ALA A 333 2.30 1.34 -26.89
C ALA A 333 1.24 2.14 -27.66
N GLN A 334 1.39 3.46 -27.83
CA GLN A 334 0.37 4.34 -28.40
C GLN A 334 -0.98 4.24 -27.65
N ALA A 335 -0.90 3.95 -26.35
CA ALA A 335 -2.02 3.92 -25.42
C ALA A 335 -2.15 5.26 -24.68
N THR A 336 -3.26 5.44 -23.97
CA THR A 336 -3.44 6.53 -23.00
C THR A 336 -3.47 5.98 -21.59
N PHE A 337 -3.21 6.81 -20.58
CA PHE A 337 -3.48 6.46 -19.19
C PHE A 337 -4.94 6.04 -18.99
N ALA A 338 -5.89 6.75 -19.61
CA ALA A 338 -7.31 6.47 -19.48
C ALA A 338 -7.70 5.05 -19.92
N ASP A 339 -7.15 4.56 -21.03
CA ASP A 339 -7.39 3.17 -21.48
C ASP A 339 -6.56 2.15 -20.70
N ALA A 340 -5.32 2.48 -20.32
CA ALA A 340 -4.48 1.63 -19.48
C ALA A 340 -5.10 1.39 -18.10
N PHE A 341 -5.65 2.43 -17.47
CA PHE A 341 -6.28 2.34 -16.15
C PHE A 341 -7.62 1.58 -16.19
N VAL A 342 -8.35 1.62 -17.32
CA VAL A 342 -9.52 0.76 -17.57
C VAL A 342 -9.12 -0.71 -17.76
N GLU A 343 -7.96 -0.98 -18.37
CA GLU A 343 -7.41 -2.33 -18.47
C GLU A 343 -6.91 -2.84 -17.10
N PHE A 344 -6.16 -2.03 -16.33
CA PHE A 344 -5.77 -2.30 -14.94
C PHE A 344 -6.97 -2.63 -14.06
N ALA A 345 -8.05 -1.84 -14.12
CA ALA A 345 -9.29 -2.14 -13.40
C ALA A 345 -9.94 -3.46 -13.85
N SER A 346 -9.79 -3.85 -15.12
CA SER A 346 -10.25 -5.14 -15.63
C SER A 346 -9.39 -6.30 -15.10
N TRP A 347 -8.08 -6.13 -15.04
CA TRP A 347 -7.12 -7.08 -14.48
C TRP A 347 -7.34 -7.29 -12.97
N ASN A 348 -7.64 -6.23 -12.23
CA ASN A 348 -7.89 -6.26 -10.79
C ASN A 348 -9.15 -7.08 -10.40
N LEU A 349 -10.16 -7.15 -11.27
CA LEU A 349 -11.30 -8.08 -11.10
C LEU A 349 -10.87 -9.56 -11.20
N LEU A 350 -9.80 -9.84 -11.92
CA LEU A 350 -9.25 -11.16 -12.21
C LEU A 350 -8.07 -11.47 -11.27
N THR A 351 -8.33 -11.41 -9.96
CA THR A 351 -7.34 -11.64 -8.88
C THR A 351 -7.80 -12.75 -7.92
N GLY A 352 -6.84 -13.40 -7.26
CA GLY A 352 -7.04 -14.47 -6.27
C GLY A 352 -7.92 -15.62 -6.78
N LEU A 353 -9.09 -15.82 -6.16
CA LEU A 353 -10.05 -16.87 -6.57
C LEU A 353 -10.69 -16.65 -7.96
N HIS A 354 -10.48 -15.48 -8.56
CA HIS A 354 -10.98 -15.08 -9.87
C HIS A 354 -9.87 -14.88 -10.91
N ALA A 355 -8.63 -15.25 -10.59
CA ALA A 355 -7.47 -15.12 -11.46
C ALA A 355 -7.59 -15.89 -12.78
N ASP A 356 -7.13 -15.25 -13.84
CA ASP A 356 -7.22 -15.71 -15.23
C ASP A 356 -5.95 -15.25 -15.99
N PRO A 357 -4.83 -15.99 -15.88
CA PRO A 357 -3.51 -15.56 -16.40
C PRO A 357 -3.39 -15.66 -17.94
N GLU A 358 -4.46 -16.02 -18.66
CA GLU A 358 -4.55 -15.82 -20.11
C GLU A 358 -5.04 -14.40 -20.46
N ARG A 359 -5.43 -13.60 -19.46
CA ARG A 359 -6.15 -12.31 -19.58
C ARG A 359 -5.75 -11.23 -18.55
N SER A 360 -4.87 -11.56 -17.61
CA SER A 360 -4.50 -10.76 -16.43
C SER A 360 -3.14 -11.25 -15.88
N TYR A 361 -2.71 -10.70 -14.75
CA TYR A 361 -1.45 -11.01 -14.06
C TYR A 361 -1.10 -12.51 -14.05
N ALA A 362 0.13 -12.84 -14.45
CA ALA A 362 0.65 -14.20 -14.48
C ALA A 362 0.62 -14.87 -13.09
N ALA A 363 0.97 -14.12 -12.04
CA ALA A 363 0.94 -14.55 -10.65
C ALA A 363 -0.39 -14.24 -9.92
N GLY A 364 -1.39 -13.70 -10.62
CA GLY A 364 -2.61 -13.13 -10.04
C GLY A 364 -3.46 -14.05 -9.16
N ALA A 365 -3.21 -15.37 -9.17
CA ALA A 365 -3.85 -16.35 -8.29
C ALA A 365 -3.28 -16.37 -6.86
N GLY A 366 -2.04 -15.90 -6.64
CA GLY A 366 -1.46 -15.68 -5.32
C GLY A 366 -1.98 -14.39 -4.67
N TYR A 367 -2.20 -13.37 -5.50
CA TYR A 367 -2.62 -12.03 -5.06
C TYR A 367 -3.96 -12.08 -4.31
N ARG A 368 -4.14 -11.18 -3.34
CA ARG A 368 -5.42 -11.03 -2.64
C ARG A 368 -6.54 -10.72 -3.64
N GLY A 369 -7.58 -11.56 -3.65
CA GLY A 369 -8.75 -11.34 -4.51
C GLY A 369 -9.52 -10.08 -4.14
N LEU A 370 -9.79 -9.24 -5.15
CA LEU A 370 -10.70 -8.08 -5.06
C LEU A 370 -12.10 -8.50 -4.56
N VAL A 371 -12.74 -7.64 -3.76
CA VAL A 371 -14.09 -7.89 -3.20
C VAL A 371 -15.07 -6.77 -3.60
N PRO A 372 -15.84 -6.94 -4.70
CA PRO A 372 -16.86 -5.96 -5.12
C PRO A 372 -18.01 -5.78 -4.11
N GLU A 373 -18.59 -4.57 -4.05
CA GLU A 373 -19.75 -4.27 -3.21
C GLU A 373 -20.98 -5.07 -3.66
N SER A 374 -21.62 -5.81 -2.75
CA SER A 374 -22.79 -6.63 -3.06
C SER A 374 -24.08 -5.81 -3.05
N VAL A 375 -24.62 -5.49 -4.23
CA VAL A 375 -25.90 -4.75 -4.39
C VAL A 375 -26.97 -5.60 -5.07
N ALA A 376 -28.25 -5.29 -4.85
CA ALA A 376 -29.38 -6.03 -5.43
C ALA A 376 -29.97 -5.32 -6.67
N ALA A 377 -30.48 -6.09 -7.63
CA ALA A 377 -31.16 -5.56 -8.82
C ALA A 377 -32.70 -5.48 -8.64
N PRO A 378 -33.36 -4.40 -9.09
CA PRO A 378 -32.78 -3.24 -9.78
C PRO A 378 -32.04 -2.31 -8.81
N HIS A 379 -30.86 -1.85 -9.21
CA HIS A 379 -30.03 -0.92 -8.45
C HIS A 379 -30.16 0.50 -8.99
N ALA A 380 -30.15 1.49 -8.09
CA ALA A 380 -30.06 2.91 -8.38
C ALA A 380 -29.27 3.58 -7.24
N GLY A 381 -27.98 3.85 -7.46
CA GLY A 381 -27.07 4.41 -6.47
C GLY A 381 -26.35 5.65 -6.99
N ARG A 382 -26.24 6.71 -6.17
CA ARG A 382 -25.43 7.88 -6.53
C ARG A 382 -24.00 7.67 -6.07
N LEU A 383 -23.06 7.72 -7.01
CA LEU A 383 -21.64 7.53 -6.76
C LEU A 383 -20.92 8.85 -6.44
N ARG A 384 -19.68 8.72 -5.97
CA ARG A 384 -18.62 9.73 -6.07
C ARG A 384 -17.38 8.97 -6.53
N VAL A 385 -17.02 9.08 -7.80
CA VAL A 385 -15.83 8.44 -8.39
C VAL A 385 -14.76 9.51 -8.49
N PHE A 386 -13.64 9.33 -7.79
CA PHE A 386 -12.50 10.25 -7.88
C PHE A 386 -11.81 10.10 -9.24
N HIS A 387 -10.86 10.96 -9.58
CA HIS A 387 -9.95 10.70 -10.71
C HIS A 387 -9.11 9.46 -10.40
N ALA A 388 -8.50 8.84 -11.41
CA ALA A 388 -7.62 7.67 -11.24
C ALA A 388 -8.18 6.55 -10.32
N SER A 389 -9.49 6.24 -10.37
CA SER A 389 -10.12 5.30 -9.45
C SER A 389 -11.21 4.40 -10.05
N ALA A 390 -11.49 3.28 -9.39
CA ALA A 390 -12.41 2.24 -9.84
C ALA A 390 -13.30 1.68 -8.71
N GLN A 391 -14.61 1.71 -8.92
CA GLN A 391 -15.64 1.18 -8.01
C GLN A 391 -16.28 -0.07 -8.61
N TYR A 392 -16.34 -1.16 -7.82
CA TYR A 392 -16.73 -2.49 -8.27
C TYR A 392 -17.97 -2.97 -7.52
N PHE A 393 -18.97 -3.45 -8.25
CA PHE A 393 -20.23 -3.94 -7.72
C PHE A 393 -20.48 -5.38 -8.17
N SER A 394 -21.00 -6.24 -7.29
CA SER A 394 -21.43 -7.61 -7.60
C SER A 394 -22.94 -7.74 -7.40
N VAL A 395 -23.67 -8.07 -8.46
CA VAL A 395 -25.13 -8.04 -8.51
C VAL A 395 -25.71 -9.43 -8.78
N PRO A 396 -26.49 -10.04 -7.87
CA PRO A 396 -27.20 -11.28 -8.15
C PRO A 396 -28.23 -11.10 -9.29
N PRO A 397 -28.32 -12.02 -10.28
CA PRO A 397 -29.28 -11.85 -11.37
C PRO A 397 -30.75 -12.01 -10.95
N ASP A 398 -31.02 -12.76 -9.89
CA ASP A 398 -32.36 -13.06 -9.35
C ASP A 398 -33.38 -13.50 -10.41
N GLY A 399 -32.94 -14.32 -11.36
CA GLY A 399 -33.75 -14.86 -12.45
C GLY A 399 -33.77 -14.02 -13.73
N ARG A 400 -33.05 -12.89 -13.78
CA ARG A 400 -32.80 -12.15 -15.03
C ARG A 400 -31.87 -12.95 -15.93
N ALA A 401 -32.33 -13.25 -17.15
CA ALA A 401 -31.53 -13.96 -18.15
C ALA A 401 -30.52 -13.05 -18.87
N ALA A 402 -30.78 -11.74 -18.94
CA ALA A 402 -29.84 -10.76 -19.44
C ALA A 402 -29.94 -9.47 -18.61
N MET A 403 -28.81 -8.79 -18.43
CA MET A 403 -28.69 -7.57 -17.63
C MET A 403 -27.76 -6.56 -18.30
N THR A 404 -27.91 -5.29 -17.92
CA THR A 404 -27.03 -4.18 -18.30
C THR A 404 -26.93 -3.17 -17.15
N ALA A 405 -26.04 -2.20 -17.30
CA ALA A 405 -25.89 -1.04 -16.44
C ALA A 405 -25.74 0.22 -17.29
N ALA A 406 -26.05 1.38 -16.71
CA ALA A 406 -25.81 2.70 -17.30
C ALA A 406 -25.52 3.73 -16.20
N LEU A 407 -24.80 4.79 -16.57
CA LEU A 407 -24.59 5.97 -15.74
C LEU A 407 -25.59 7.07 -16.15
N ALA A 408 -26.38 7.53 -15.20
CA ALA A 408 -27.42 8.54 -15.39
C ALA A 408 -27.06 9.88 -14.71
N GLY A 409 -27.77 10.94 -15.10
CA GLY A 409 -27.59 12.30 -14.57
C GLY A 409 -26.92 13.24 -15.58
N ASP A 410 -26.28 14.29 -15.08
CA ASP A 410 -25.59 15.30 -15.86
C ASP A 410 -24.47 14.66 -16.74
N PRO A 411 -24.37 14.99 -18.05
CA PRO A 411 -23.21 14.63 -18.89
C PRO A 411 -21.85 14.97 -18.25
N ALA A 412 -21.69 16.15 -17.65
CA ALA A 412 -20.42 16.58 -17.03
C ALA A 412 -20.05 15.76 -15.77
N GLN A 413 -20.99 14.99 -15.23
CA GLN A 413 -20.78 14.04 -14.12
C GLN A 413 -20.55 12.60 -14.61
N ARG A 414 -20.36 12.41 -15.92
CA ARG A 414 -20.09 11.11 -16.57
C ARG A 414 -18.93 11.16 -17.57
N ASP A 415 -18.48 12.36 -17.92
CA ASP A 415 -17.30 12.60 -18.73
C ASP A 415 -16.04 11.98 -18.09
N GLY A 416 -15.15 11.42 -18.90
CA GLY A 416 -13.98 10.64 -18.47
C GLY A 416 -14.26 9.25 -17.84
N LEU A 417 -15.53 8.86 -17.66
CA LEU A 417 -15.89 7.57 -17.04
C LEU A 417 -16.03 6.44 -18.07
N ALA A 418 -15.54 5.26 -17.70
CA ALA A 418 -15.83 3.99 -18.34
C ALA A 418 -16.75 3.12 -17.47
N LEU A 419 -17.52 2.24 -18.13
CA LEU A 419 -18.43 1.29 -17.50
C LEU A 419 -18.17 -0.10 -18.08
N LEU A 420 -17.84 -1.07 -17.21
CA LEU A 420 -17.49 -2.44 -17.58
C LEU A 420 -18.45 -3.43 -16.93
N LEU A 421 -18.83 -4.50 -17.64
CA LEU A 421 -19.71 -5.55 -17.11
C LEU A 421 -19.17 -6.95 -17.42
N ALA A 422 -19.24 -7.87 -16.45
CA ALA A 422 -18.86 -9.26 -16.65
C ALA A 422 -19.73 -10.23 -15.85
N ALA A 423 -20.29 -11.26 -16.50
CA ALA A 423 -21.05 -12.31 -15.81
C ALA A 423 -20.10 -13.32 -15.13
N ARG A 424 -20.27 -13.55 -13.83
CA ARG A 424 -19.54 -14.55 -13.05
C ARG A 424 -20.26 -15.89 -13.06
N ARG A 425 -19.54 -16.97 -13.38
CA ARG A 425 -20.01 -18.36 -13.33
C ARG A 425 -19.02 -19.19 -12.53
N GLY A 426 -19.41 -19.55 -11.30
CA GLY A 426 -18.52 -20.12 -10.29
C GLY A 426 -17.39 -19.15 -9.95
N ARG A 427 -16.16 -19.54 -10.32
CA ARG A 427 -14.93 -18.75 -10.16
C ARG A 427 -14.56 -17.89 -11.38
N ALA A 428 -15.06 -18.20 -12.57
CA ALA A 428 -14.67 -17.47 -13.78
C ALA A 428 -15.57 -16.24 -13.99
N TYR A 429 -14.97 -15.13 -14.40
CA TYR A 429 -15.66 -14.05 -15.10
C TYR A 429 -15.58 -14.30 -16.61
N GLY A 430 -16.71 -14.13 -17.31
CA GLY A 430 -16.73 -14.16 -18.77
C GLY A 430 -16.03 -12.96 -19.40
N GLU A 431 -16.37 -12.70 -20.66
CA GLU A 431 -15.99 -11.48 -21.38
C GLU A 431 -16.36 -10.22 -20.57
N ILE A 432 -15.45 -9.25 -20.52
CA ILE A 432 -15.63 -7.95 -19.86
C ILE A 432 -16.12 -6.96 -20.92
N ALA A 433 -17.42 -6.73 -20.96
CA ALA A 433 -18.04 -5.83 -21.92
C ALA A 433 -17.92 -4.36 -21.46
N ARG A 434 -17.15 -3.55 -22.18
CA ARG A 434 -17.11 -2.08 -22.04
C ARG A 434 -18.34 -1.46 -22.71
N ALA A 435 -18.92 -0.43 -22.12
CA ALA A 435 -19.98 0.36 -22.76
C ALA A 435 -19.38 1.31 -23.81
N ASP A 436 -19.92 1.30 -25.04
CA ASP A 436 -19.58 2.30 -26.08
C ASP A 436 -19.97 3.73 -25.65
N ASP A 437 -21.07 3.83 -24.91
CA ASP A 437 -21.54 5.07 -24.28
C ASP A 437 -22.15 4.73 -22.90
N VAL A 438 -21.56 5.30 -21.85
CA VAL A 438 -22.01 5.08 -20.46
C VAL A 438 -23.41 5.63 -20.20
N ALA A 439 -23.94 6.55 -21.03
CA ALA A 439 -25.27 7.11 -20.89
C ALA A 439 -26.37 6.17 -21.41
N SER A 440 -26.24 5.60 -22.60
CA SER A 440 -27.17 4.59 -23.12
C SER A 440 -27.03 3.25 -22.40
N GLY A 441 -25.82 2.91 -21.98
CA GLY A 441 -25.51 1.72 -21.18
C GLY A 441 -24.78 0.64 -21.95
N ALA A 442 -24.23 -0.33 -21.23
CA ALA A 442 -23.47 -1.43 -21.84
C ALA A 442 -24.36 -2.37 -22.66
N ALA A 443 -23.74 -3.15 -23.55
CA ALA A 443 -24.39 -4.27 -24.21
C ALA A 443 -25.03 -5.23 -23.18
N LEU A 444 -26.13 -5.89 -23.57
CA LEU A 444 -26.83 -6.84 -22.70
C LEU A 444 -25.95 -8.08 -22.45
N VAL A 445 -25.47 -8.24 -21.23
CA VAL A 445 -24.68 -9.39 -20.79
C VAL A 445 -25.61 -10.55 -20.46
N ASP A 446 -25.32 -11.74 -20.98
CA ASP A 446 -26.01 -12.98 -20.64
C ASP A 446 -25.71 -13.39 -19.19
N THR A 447 -26.71 -13.27 -18.34
CA THR A 447 -26.70 -13.67 -16.92
C THR A 447 -27.47 -14.96 -16.66
N ALA A 448 -27.92 -15.68 -17.71
CA ALA A 448 -28.56 -16.98 -17.56
C ALA A 448 -27.57 -17.99 -16.93
N GLY A 449 -27.93 -18.50 -15.74
CA GLY A 449 -27.07 -19.40 -14.97
C GLY A 449 -25.79 -18.74 -14.42
N ALA A 450 -25.73 -17.41 -14.34
CA ALA A 450 -24.66 -16.70 -13.64
C ALA A 450 -24.94 -16.59 -12.13
N ASP A 451 -23.89 -16.62 -11.32
CA ASP A 451 -23.93 -16.41 -9.87
C ASP A 451 -23.91 -14.93 -9.49
N GLY A 452 -23.56 -14.07 -10.43
CA GLY A 452 -23.43 -12.62 -10.27
C GLY A 452 -23.09 -11.92 -11.58
N LEU A 453 -23.41 -10.64 -11.66
CA LEU A 453 -22.87 -9.70 -12.63
C LEU A 453 -21.90 -8.78 -11.90
N ALA A 454 -20.63 -8.74 -12.29
CA ALA A 454 -19.76 -7.64 -11.94
C ALA A 454 -20.11 -6.42 -12.79
N VAL A 455 -20.13 -5.25 -12.16
CA VAL A 455 -20.22 -3.93 -12.81
C VAL A 455 -19.09 -3.08 -12.24
N ILE A 456 -18.25 -2.53 -13.10
CA ILE A 456 -17.14 -1.64 -12.72
C ILE A 456 -17.42 -0.25 -13.28
N VAL A 457 -17.28 0.77 -12.44
CA VAL A 457 -17.23 2.18 -12.86
C VAL A 457 -15.82 2.68 -12.64
N VAL A 458 -15.14 3.06 -13.72
CA VAL A 458 -13.74 3.52 -13.71
C VAL A 458 -13.71 4.98 -14.15
N ASN A 459 -12.90 5.80 -13.50
CA ASN A 459 -12.56 7.14 -13.97
C ASN A 459 -11.11 7.14 -14.46
N GLY A 460 -10.93 7.28 -15.77
CA GLY A 460 -9.61 7.25 -16.43
C GLY A 460 -8.92 8.61 -16.52
N LEU A 461 -9.46 9.65 -15.87
CA LEU A 461 -8.82 10.96 -15.84
C LEU A 461 -7.64 10.97 -14.86
N GLN A 462 -6.58 11.71 -15.22
CA GLN A 462 -5.46 12.03 -14.33
C GLN A 462 -5.74 13.24 -13.42
N ASP A 463 -6.82 13.98 -13.66
CA ASP A 463 -7.11 15.22 -12.92
C ASP A 463 -8.59 15.41 -12.55
N GLY A 464 -8.81 16.44 -11.74
CA GLY A 464 -10.10 17.13 -11.64
C GLY A 464 -11.11 16.56 -10.65
N ASP A 465 -12.29 17.20 -10.65
CA ASP A 465 -13.29 17.03 -9.60
C ASP A 465 -14.04 15.69 -9.72
N SER A 466 -14.05 14.91 -8.63
CA SER A 466 -14.76 13.63 -8.49
C SER A 466 -16.16 13.65 -9.12
N ARG A 467 -16.40 12.75 -10.08
CA ARG A 467 -17.63 12.61 -10.86
C ARG A 467 -18.73 11.96 -10.01
N LYS A 468 -19.95 12.51 -10.01
CA LYS A 468 -21.04 12.08 -9.10
C LYS A 468 -22.30 11.57 -9.86
N PRO A 469 -22.20 10.57 -10.75
CA PRO A 469 -23.32 10.01 -11.52
C PRO A 469 -24.27 9.16 -10.67
N THR A 470 -25.41 8.78 -11.25
CA THR A 470 -26.27 7.70 -10.71
C THR A 470 -26.02 6.41 -11.49
N LEU A 471 -25.50 5.38 -10.84
CA LEU A 471 -25.37 4.04 -11.41
C LEU A 471 -26.71 3.32 -11.37
N CYS A 472 -27.19 2.90 -12.54
CA CYS A 472 -28.40 2.10 -12.75
C CYS A 472 -28.00 0.68 -13.18
N ILE A 473 -28.54 -0.37 -12.56
CA ILE A 473 -28.24 -1.78 -12.92
C ILE A 473 -29.53 -2.62 -12.91
N GLY A 474 -29.75 -3.47 -13.91
CA GLY A 474 -30.92 -4.35 -14.00
C GLY A 474 -31.12 -4.94 -15.39
N THR A 475 -32.36 -5.26 -15.75
CA THR A 475 -32.77 -5.46 -17.15
C THR A 475 -32.76 -4.12 -17.91
N ALA A 476 -32.84 -4.15 -19.25
CA ALA A 476 -32.94 -2.93 -20.07
C ALA A 476 -34.10 -2.00 -19.62
N ASP A 477 -35.27 -2.56 -19.31
CA ASP A 477 -36.43 -1.79 -18.83
C ASP A 477 -36.21 -1.17 -17.44
N GLU A 478 -35.55 -1.91 -16.53
CA GLU A 478 -35.20 -1.43 -15.19
C GLU A 478 -34.17 -0.30 -15.25
N VAL A 479 -33.13 -0.44 -16.09
CA VAL A 479 -32.12 0.61 -16.31
C VAL A 479 -32.73 1.84 -16.98
N ALA A 480 -33.58 1.68 -18.00
CA ALA A 480 -34.29 2.79 -18.64
C ALA A 480 -35.21 3.54 -17.66
N ALA A 481 -35.91 2.84 -16.77
CA ALA A 481 -36.74 3.46 -15.73
C ALA A 481 -35.89 4.20 -14.68
N CYS A 482 -34.77 3.63 -14.24
CA CYS A 482 -33.82 4.26 -13.32
C CYS A 482 -33.24 5.55 -13.92
N ARG A 483 -32.81 5.51 -15.19
CA ARG A 483 -32.32 6.67 -15.93
C ARG A 483 -33.36 7.78 -16.02
N ALA A 484 -34.58 7.47 -16.45
CA ALA A 484 -35.65 8.44 -16.57
C ALA A 484 -36.01 9.11 -15.22
N ALA A 485 -35.88 8.39 -14.11
CA ALA A 485 -36.07 8.95 -12.76
C ALA A 485 -34.91 9.90 -12.36
N ALA A 486 -33.67 9.54 -12.66
CA ALA A 486 -32.50 10.38 -12.40
C ALA A 486 -32.50 11.67 -13.25
N GLU A 487 -32.85 11.57 -14.53
CA GLU A 487 -32.96 12.69 -15.46
C GLU A 487 -34.16 13.60 -15.13
N GLY A 488 -35.30 13.00 -14.72
CA GLY A 488 -36.52 13.75 -14.32
C GLY A 488 -36.44 14.44 -12.96
N GLY A 489 -35.49 14.06 -12.09
CA GLY A 489 -35.35 14.60 -10.73
C GLY A 489 -34.82 16.04 -10.64
N GLY A 490 -34.30 16.61 -11.73
CA GLY A 490 -33.66 17.93 -11.74
C GLY A 490 -34.58 19.14 -11.50
N ALA A 491 -35.90 18.93 -11.36
CA ALA A 491 -36.91 20.00 -11.35
C ALA A 491 -37.57 20.28 -9.98
N GLY A 492 -36.77 20.24 -8.89
CA GLY A 492 -37.06 21.01 -7.67
C GLY A 492 -37.16 20.22 -6.36
N GLY A 493 -36.69 20.84 -5.26
CA GLY A 493 -36.91 20.37 -3.89
C GLY A 493 -35.70 20.50 -2.96
N SER A 494 -35.60 21.62 -2.24
CA SER A 494 -34.79 21.70 -1.02
C SER A 494 -35.61 21.17 0.17
N GLY A 495 -35.14 20.16 0.92
CA GLY A 495 -35.96 19.59 2.01
C GLY A 495 -35.44 18.34 2.76
N ALA A 496 -34.41 18.53 3.59
CA ALA A 496 -34.13 17.84 4.86
C ALA A 496 -34.55 16.36 5.13
N GLY A 497 -33.54 15.49 5.33
CA GLY A 497 -33.52 14.42 6.35
C GLY A 497 -33.84 12.98 5.91
N GLY A 498 -33.18 11.94 6.43
CA GLY A 498 -31.97 11.93 7.28
C GLY A 498 -31.69 10.61 8.00
N GLY A 499 -30.42 10.16 7.96
CA GLY A 499 -29.86 9.08 8.79
C GLY A 499 -29.93 7.65 8.18
N GLY A 500 -28.87 6.83 8.24
CA GLY A 500 -27.50 7.14 8.67
C GLY A 500 -26.63 5.90 8.95
N GLY A 501 -25.31 6.05 8.78
CA GLY A 501 -24.27 5.04 9.04
C GLY A 501 -23.67 4.44 7.75
N GLY A 502 -22.36 4.49 7.53
CA GLY A 502 -21.34 5.23 8.30
C GLY A 502 -19.90 4.86 7.91
N ALA A 503 -19.18 5.81 7.32
CA ALA A 503 -17.73 5.82 7.13
C ALA A 503 -17.18 7.18 7.63
N GLY A 504 -15.88 7.26 7.92
CA GLY A 504 -15.26 8.47 8.46
C GLY A 504 -15.22 9.61 7.45
N ASP A 505 -15.58 10.82 7.89
CA ASP A 505 -15.33 12.05 7.13
C ASP A 505 -13.95 12.59 7.49
N ALA A 506 -13.10 12.70 6.46
CA ALA A 506 -11.82 13.40 6.49
C ALA A 506 -11.59 14.04 5.12
N GLY A 507 -12.56 14.82 4.63
CA GLY A 507 -12.34 15.69 3.48
C GLY A 507 -11.30 16.77 3.79
N GLY A 508 -10.13 16.68 3.16
CA GLY A 508 -9.19 17.80 3.06
C GLY A 508 -9.51 18.69 1.86
N GLU A 509 -9.42 20.00 2.04
CA GLU A 509 -9.00 20.88 0.95
C GLU A 509 -7.52 20.60 0.65
N ALA A 510 -7.03 20.98 -0.54
CA ALA A 510 -5.63 20.76 -0.91
C ALA A 510 -4.70 21.39 0.16
N PRO A 511 -3.65 20.68 0.61
CA PRO A 511 -2.71 21.24 1.55
C PRO A 511 -1.94 22.41 0.92
N PRO A 512 -1.41 23.36 1.71
CA PRO A 512 -0.27 24.14 1.24
C PRO A 512 0.91 23.20 1.01
N GLU A 513 1.76 23.51 0.03
CA GLU A 513 3.07 22.87 -0.16
C GLU A 513 3.80 22.81 1.20
N GLY A 514 4.09 21.59 1.65
CA GLY A 514 4.71 21.32 2.94
C GLY A 514 6.16 20.87 2.73
N GLU A 515 7.10 21.56 3.37
CA GLU A 515 8.52 21.21 3.34
C GLU A 515 8.72 19.73 3.68
N GLY A 516 9.47 19.01 2.85
CA GLY A 516 9.73 17.56 2.96
C GLY A 516 10.61 17.18 4.15
N GLY A 517 10.15 17.43 5.36
CA GLY A 517 10.75 16.89 6.58
C GLY A 517 10.50 15.39 6.65
N GLY A 518 11.50 14.59 6.28
CA GLY A 518 11.40 13.13 6.23
C GLY A 518 10.87 12.52 7.52
N ASP A 519 9.91 11.59 7.39
CA ASP A 519 9.38 10.87 8.55
C ASP A 519 10.47 9.92 9.09
N ASP A 520 10.95 10.20 10.30
CA ASP A 520 12.02 9.40 10.91
C ASP A 520 11.50 8.03 11.44
N SER A 521 10.19 7.76 11.34
CA SER A 521 9.64 6.43 11.61
C SER A 521 10.00 5.46 10.48
N GLY A 522 10.76 4.43 10.84
CA GLY A 522 11.32 3.46 9.89
C GLY A 522 10.22 2.61 9.25
N CYS A 523 10.45 2.23 7.99
CA CYS A 523 9.52 1.42 7.23
C CYS A 523 9.27 0.08 7.93
N GLY A 524 8.02 -0.39 7.79
CA GLY A 524 7.56 -1.65 8.34
C GLY A 524 7.10 -2.56 7.20
N CYS A 525 8.02 -3.34 6.65
CA CYS A 525 7.81 -4.33 5.57
C CYS A 525 7.06 -5.58 6.09
N ARG A 526 5.95 -5.34 6.82
CA ARG A 526 5.34 -6.28 7.76
C ARG A 526 4.03 -6.85 7.26
N VAL A 527 4.14 -7.91 6.47
CA VAL A 527 3.00 -8.75 6.08
C VAL A 527 2.58 -9.65 7.25
N VAL A 528 1.54 -9.26 7.99
CA VAL A 528 0.91 -10.15 9.00
C VAL A 528 0.15 -11.27 8.30
N ALA A 529 0.84 -12.40 8.08
CA ALA A 529 0.32 -13.53 7.31
C ALA A 529 -1.04 -14.04 7.85
N PRO A 530 -2.09 -14.14 7.01
CA PRO A 530 -3.39 -14.63 7.45
C PRO A 530 -3.31 -16.13 7.78
N ALA A 531 -3.52 -16.47 9.06
CA ALA A 531 -3.38 -17.84 9.57
C ALA A 531 -4.10 -18.88 8.70
N ALA A 532 -3.33 -19.73 8.02
CA ALA A 532 -3.83 -20.69 7.04
C ALA A 532 -4.92 -21.60 7.65
N ALA A 533 -6.08 -21.65 6.98
CA ALA A 533 -7.26 -22.38 7.46
C ALA A 533 -7.08 -23.90 7.35
N ALA A 534 -6.30 -24.48 8.27
CA ALA A 534 -5.97 -25.90 8.33
C ALA A 534 -7.23 -26.78 8.41
N SER A 535 -7.58 -27.42 7.30
CA SER A 535 -8.72 -28.34 7.23
C SER A 535 -8.55 -29.52 8.20
N SER A 536 -9.58 -29.84 8.97
CA SER A 536 -9.46 -30.73 10.13
C SER A 536 -9.77 -32.20 9.82
N ALA A 537 -8.82 -33.09 10.12
CA ALA A 537 -9.02 -34.54 10.14
C ALA A 537 -8.07 -35.23 11.13
N ALA A 538 -8.59 -36.15 11.96
CA ALA A 538 -7.89 -37.09 12.86
C ALA A 538 -6.76 -36.51 13.76
N ALA A 539 -6.98 -36.08 15.01
CA ALA A 539 -7.45 -36.83 16.21
C ALA A 539 -6.45 -37.86 16.80
N GLY A 540 -5.94 -37.59 18.01
CA GLY A 540 -5.24 -38.59 18.85
C GLY A 540 -4.45 -38.04 20.04
N SER A 541 -4.99 -38.20 21.27
CA SER A 541 -4.29 -38.16 22.59
C SER A 541 -3.52 -36.88 22.99
N CYS A 542 -3.94 -36.13 24.02
CA CYS A 542 -3.67 -36.34 25.46
C CYS A 542 -2.19 -36.22 25.89
N ALA A 543 -1.82 -35.52 26.99
CA ALA A 543 -2.52 -34.58 27.88
C ALA A 543 -1.53 -33.93 28.88
N LEU A 544 -1.89 -32.77 29.46
CA LEU A 544 -1.47 -32.22 30.77
C LEU A 544 0.04 -32.14 31.13
N GLY A 545 0.54 -30.93 31.43
CA GLY A 545 1.94 -30.74 31.87
C GLY A 545 2.29 -29.41 32.55
N ALA A 546 1.41 -28.85 33.39
CA ALA A 546 1.71 -27.59 34.08
C ALA A 546 2.70 -27.77 35.26
N SER A 547 3.70 -26.88 35.31
CA SER A 547 4.47 -26.37 36.46
C SER A 547 4.61 -27.19 37.75
N LEU A 548 5.87 -27.39 38.21
CA LEU A 548 6.28 -27.01 39.57
C LEU A 548 7.81 -27.07 39.79
N LEU A 549 8.36 -26.08 40.50
CA LEU A 549 9.72 -26.08 41.05
C LEU A 549 9.78 -26.92 42.34
N ALA A 550 10.83 -27.74 42.50
CA ALA A 550 11.38 -28.11 43.81
C ALA A 550 12.82 -28.66 43.69
N LEU A 551 13.75 -28.13 44.49
CA LEU A 551 15.12 -28.66 44.62
C LEU A 551 15.16 -29.81 45.64
N ALA A 552 15.84 -30.93 45.32
CA ALA A 552 16.49 -31.77 46.34
C ALA A 552 17.62 -32.71 45.81
N LEU A 553 18.86 -32.37 46.16
CA LEU A 553 19.93 -33.28 46.62
C LEU A 553 20.34 -34.55 45.82
N ARG A 554 21.43 -34.38 45.06
CA ARG A 554 22.67 -35.20 45.10
C ARG A 554 22.59 -36.75 45.09
N ARG A 555 22.89 -37.30 43.91
CA ARG A 555 23.90 -38.38 43.65
C ARG A 555 24.18 -39.41 44.77
N ARG A 556 23.82 -40.67 44.51
CA ARG A 556 24.74 -41.83 44.71
C ARG A 556 24.69 -42.77 43.49
N ARG A 557 25.87 -43.14 42.98
CA ARG A 557 26.02 -44.15 41.91
C ARG A 557 26.26 -45.53 42.52
N SER A 558 25.50 -46.51 42.05
CA SER A 558 25.88 -47.92 41.90
C SER A 558 25.47 -48.33 40.47
N THR A 559 26.15 -49.21 39.75
CA THR A 559 27.21 -50.16 40.15
C THR A 559 28.30 -50.27 39.07
N ARG A 560 29.45 -50.85 39.40
CA ARG A 560 30.49 -51.30 38.44
C ARG A 560 30.12 -52.66 37.80
N ILE A 561 31.04 -53.18 36.96
CA ILE A 561 31.11 -54.51 36.29
C ILE A 561 30.62 -54.42 34.83
N HIS A 562 31.36 -54.82 33.78
CA HIS A 562 32.73 -55.36 33.61
C HIS A 562 33.65 -54.32 32.89
N ARG A 563 34.97 -54.53 32.69
CA ARG A 563 35.85 -55.67 33.00
C ARG A 563 37.19 -55.19 33.55
#